data_AF-A0A4V3G709-F1
#
_entry.id   AF-A0A4V3G709-F1
#
_cell.length_a   1.000
_cell.length_b   1.000
_cell.length_c   1.000
_cell.angle_alpha   90.00
_cell.angle_beta   90.00
_cell.angle_gamma   90.00
#
_symmetry.space_group_name_H-M   'P 1'
#
loop_
_entity.id
_entity.type
_entity.pdbx_description
1 polymer ?
#
loop_
_entity_poly.entity_id
_entity_poly.type
_entity_poly.pdbx_seq_one_letter_code
_entity_poly.pdbx_strand_id
1 'polypeptide(L)'
;MDVVELHNRTVKAFAELVAGVRADQWSAPTPCSDWDVRALVNHVVGEERWAVPLMAGKTIAEVGDTLDGDLLGDDPVATATFAAREADVAAAAAIDKVHLSYGDEDPHEYLRQLAADHLIHGWDLAVAIGVPPRMDAALVDEVGTWFADREQIYRSAGMIGEHLQGFTDPAEALLAASGRDPRWSPALSVLDRFGTAMDQGDLDLAMTFVADDVVFESTSPAPDGQRFEGAAAVRAEWAKLFAETTEPHFETEETVVLGDRAMVRWRYSWREPSGDRGHVRGVDVLRLRDGKIAESLAYVKG
;
A
#
# COMPACT_ATOMS: atom_id res chain seq x y z
N MET A 1 10.34 -16.26 21.78
CA MET A 1 10.36 -14.98 22.52
C MET A 1 9.16 -14.99 23.47
N ASP A 2 9.20 -14.27 24.60
CA ASP A 2 7.95 -14.09 25.37
C ASP A 2 6.96 -13.23 24.56
N VAL A 3 5.65 -13.47 24.72
CA VAL A 3 4.64 -12.78 23.89
C VAL A 3 4.50 -11.30 24.24
N VAL A 4 4.69 -10.92 25.50
CA VAL A 4 4.68 -9.52 25.92
C VAL A 4 5.92 -8.82 25.38
N GLU A 5 7.06 -9.50 25.37
CA GLU A 5 8.28 -8.99 24.71
C GLU A 5 8.08 -8.82 23.19
N LEU A 6 7.47 -9.81 22.51
CA LEU A 6 7.14 -9.74 21.09
C LEU A 6 6.26 -8.53 20.78
N HIS A 7 5.15 -8.40 21.51
CA HIS A 7 4.23 -7.27 21.41
C HIS A 7 4.98 -5.93 21.59
N ASN A 8 5.63 -5.73 22.73
CA ASN A 8 6.23 -4.43 23.06
C ASN A 8 7.36 -4.04 22.09
N ARG A 9 8.10 -5.01 21.53
CA ARG A 9 9.10 -4.74 20.49
C ARG A 9 8.47 -4.24 19.19
N THR A 10 7.34 -4.80 18.78
CA THR A 10 6.62 -4.37 17.58
C THR A 10 5.95 -3.01 17.76
N VAL A 11 5.28 -2.77 18.90
CA VAL A 11 4.72 -1.47 19.32
C VAL A 11 5.77 -0.38 19.23
N LYS A 12 6.93 -0.61 19.87
CA LYS A 12 8.04 0.35 19.87
C LYS A 12 8.56 0.63 18.46
N ALA A 13 8.76 -0.40 17.65
CA ALA A 13 9.25 -0.24 16.28
C ALA A 13 8.28 0.58 15.42
N PHE A 14 6.96 0.35 15.57
CA PHE A 14 5.95 1.14 14.88
C PHE A 14 5.95 2.60 15.35
N ALA A 15 5.96 2.86 16.66
CA ALA A 15 5.99 4.21 17.20
C ALA A 15 7.25 5.00 16.77
N GLU A 16 8.40 4.36 16.66
CA GLU A 16 9.63 4.95 16.13
C GLU A 16 9.50 5.38 14.66
N LEU A 17 8.79 4.60 13.84
CA LEU A 17 8.47 4.97 12.46
C LEU A 17 7.51 6.16 12.38
N VAL A 18 6.47 6.18 13.22
CA VAL A 18 5.51 7.30 13.30
C VAL A 18 6.22 8.60 13.65
N ALA A 19 7.20 8.57 14.56
CA ALA A 19 8.02 9.74 14.90
C ALA A 19 8.84 10.30 13.73
N GLY A 20 9.10 9.50 12.69
CA GLY A 20 9.80 9.89 11.47
C GLY A 20 8.89 10.49 10.38
N VAL A 21 7.56 10.45 10.55
CA VAL A 21 6.61 10.94 9.54
C VAL A 21 6.68 12.46 9.44
N ARG A 22 7.00 12.98 8.25
CA ARG A 22 7.00 14.42 8.00
C ARG A 22 5.59 14.94 7.73
N ALA A 23 5.40 16.25 7.93
CA ALA A 23 4.10 16.90 7.74
C ALA A 23 3.51 16.71 6.33
N ASP A 24 4.34 16.61 5.30
CA ASP A 24 3.95 16.41 3.89
C ASP A 24 3.58 14.95 3.56
N GLN A 25 3.78 14.00 4.48
CA GLN A 25 3.65 12.56 4.20
C GLN A 25 2.36 11.93 4.71
N TRP A 26 1.56 12.64 5.52
CA TRP A 26 0.36 12.08 6.13
C TRP A 26 -0.72 11.66 5.12
N SER A 27 -0.76 12.29 3.94
CA SER A 27 -1.66 11.92 2.84
C SER A 27 -0.99 11.03 1.79
N ALA A 28 0.21 10.52 2.04
CA ALA A 28 0.91 9.64 1.11
C ALA A 28 0.18 8.28 1.01
N PRO A 29 0.17 7.62 -0.16
CA PRO A 29 -0.43 6.31 -0.31
C PRO A 29 0.34 5.26 0.50
N THR A 30 -0.36 4.19 0.88
CA THR A 30 0.24 3.02 1.53
C THR A 30 0.01 1.75 0.70
N PRO A 31 0.68 0.63 1.01
CA PRO A 31 0.35 -0.67 0.44
C PRO A 31 -1.10 -1.10 0.69
N CYS A 32 -1.74 -0.63 1.76
CA CYS A 32 -3.18 -0.74 1.97
C CYS A 32 -3.89 0.31 1.09
N SER A 33 -4.43 -0.12 -0.06
CA SER A 33 -4.92 0.80 -1.10
C SER A 33 -5.99 1.81 -0.65
N ASP A 34 -6.75 1.47 0.39
CA ASP A 34 -7.81 2.32 0.94
C ASP A 34 -7.30 3.34 1.96
N TRP A 35 -6.03 3.23 2.38
CA TRP A 35 -5.46 4.02 3.45
C TRP A 35 -4.30 4.87 2.96
N ASP A 36 -4.35 6.16 3.31
CA ASP A 36 -3.16 6.99 3.38
C ASP A 36 -2.41 6.74 4.70
N VAL A 37 -1.25 7.38 4.86
CA VAL A 37 -0.44 7.25 6.08
C VAL A 37 -1.21 7.63 7.33
N ARG A 38 -2.08 8.67 7.30
CA ARG A 38 -2.88 9.06 8.46
C ARG A 38 -3.89 7.97 8.84
N ALA A 39 -4.61 7.42 7.87
CA ALA A 39 -5.55 6.33 8.09
C ALA A 39 -4.86 5.08 8.65
N LEU A 40 -3.69 4.70 8.09
CA LEU A 40 -2.91 3.56 8.57
C LEU A 40 -2.43 3.76 10.02
N VAL A 41 -1.88 4.93 10.35
CA VAL A 41 -1.44 5.22 11.72
C VAL A 41 -2.63 5.31 12.68
N ASN A 42 -3.77 5.83 12.23
CA ASN A 42 -4.99 5.90 13.03
C ASN A 42 -5.52 4.50 13.37
N HIS A 43 -5.50 3.58 12.40
CA HIS A 43 -5.86 2.17 12.60
C HIS A 43 -5.02 1.55 13.71
N VAL A 44 -3.70 1.59 13.57
CA VAL A 44 -2.78 0.99 14.55
C VAL A 44 -2.92 1.65 15.92
N VAL A 45 -2.99 2.98 16.00
CA VAL A 45 -3.23 3.67 17.28
C VAL A 45 -4.58 3.31 17.89
N GLY A 46 -5.58 3.00 17.07
CA GLY A 46 -6.86 2.45 17.51
C GLY A 46 -6.68 1.12 18.23
N GLU A 47 -5.94 0.18 17.64
CA GLU A 47 -5.62 -1.11 18.25
C GLU A 47 -4.88 -0.96 19.58
N GLU A 48 -3.88 -0.07 19.65
CA GLU A 48 -3.16 0.24 20.90
C GLU A 48 -4.09 0.77 21.99
N ARG A 49 -5.04 1.63 21.62
CA ARG A 49 -6.03 2.18 22.55
C ARG A 49 -7.09 1.16 22.96
N TRP A 50 -7.42 0.20 22.10
CA TRP A 50 -8.29 -0.92 22.41
C TRP A 50 -7.64 -1.93 23.35
N ALA A 51 -6.32 -2.14 23.23
CA ALA A 51 -5.59 -3.05 24.08
C ALA A 51 -5.74 -2.69 25.57
N VAL A 52 -5.75 -1.40 25.92
CA VAL A 52 -5.86 -0.92 27.31
C VAL A 52 -7.14 -1.40 28.03
N PRO A 53 -8.37 -1.10 27.56
CA PRO A 53 -9.59 -1.58 28.20
C PRO A 53 -9.79 -3.09 28.07
N LEU A 54 -9.39 -3.71 26.95
CA LEU A 54 -9.54 -5.15 26.75
C LEU A 54 -8.65 -5.94 27.71
N MET A 55 -7.40 -5.51 27.88
CA MET A 55 -6.46 -6.10 28.86
C MET A 55 -6.83 -5.76 30.31
N ALA A 56 -7.79 -4.85 30.53
CA ALA A 56 -8.44 -4.63 31.82
C ALA A 56 -9.73 -5.45 32.01
N GLY A 57 -10.06 -6.34 31.06
CA GLY A 57 -11.22 -7.22 31.10
C GLY A 57 -12.55 -6.59 30.70
N LYS A 58 -12.53 -5.39 30.08
CA LYS A 58 -13.77 -4.79 29.55
C LYS A 58 -14.21 -5.49 28.27
N THR A 59 -15.51 -5.45 28.03
CA THR A 59 -16.13 -5.90 26.77
C THR A 59 -16.19 -4.78 25.73
N ILE A 60 -16.28 -5.13 24.44
CA ILE A 60 -16.54 -4.16 23.35
C ILE A 60 -17.75 -3.27 23.67
N ALA A 61 -18.82 -3.84 24.24
CA ALA A 61 -20.03 -3.10 24.58
C ALA A 61 -19.83 -2.07 25.71
N GLU A 62 -18.92 -2.33 26.65
CA GLU A 62 -18.59 -1.38 27.73
C GLU A 62 -17.68 -0.24 27.26
N VAL A 63 -16.85 -0.48 26.24
CA VAL A 63 -16.02 0.56 25.62
C VAL A 63 -16.84 1.43 24.66
N GLY A 64 -17.79 0.83 23.95
CA GLY A 64 -18.68 1.53 23.03
C GLY A 64 -17.95 2.15 21.84
N ASP A 65 -18.42 3.31 21.38
CA ASP A 65 -17.93 4.07 20.22
C ASP A 65 -16.83 5.09 20.59
N THR A 66 -16.31 5.03 21.82
CA THR A 66 -15.33 6.01 22.32
C THR A 66 -13.99 5.99 21.59
N LEU A 67 -13.72 4.92 20.84
CA LEU A 67 -12.52 4.71 20.03
C LEU A 67 -12.80 4.75 18.52
N ASP A 68 -13.96 5.27 18.11
CA ASP A 68 -14.29 5.46 16.69
C ASP A 68 -13.73 6.78 16.15
N GLY A 69 -13.46 6.81 14.84
CA GLY A 69 -13.09 8.04 14.12
C GLY A 69 -11.60 8.39 14.20
N ASP A 70 -11.30 9.70 14.21
CA ASP A 70 -9.93 10.21 14.25
C ASP A 70 -9.42 10.26 15.69
N LEU A 71 -8.53 9.34 16.00
CA LEU A 71 -7.90 9.17 17.30
C LEU A 71 -6.59 9.95 17.44
N LEU A 72 -6.03 10.45 16.33
CA LEU A 72 -4.72 11.07 16.27
C LEU A 72 -4.75 12.55 16.67
N GLY A 73 -5.82 13.26 16.29
CA GLY A 73 -5.98 14.69 16.54
C GLY A 73 -4.90 15.54 15.85
N ASP A 74 -4.58 16.69 16.46
CA ASP A 74 -3.67 17.70 15.89
C ASP A 74 -2.17 17.32 16.01
N ASP A 75 -1.82 16.49 16.99
CA ASP A 75 -0.45 16.00 17.20
C ASP A 75 -0.41 14.46 17.08
N PRO A 76 -0.45 13.93 15.84
CA PRO A 76 -0.52 12.49 15.62
C PRO A 76 0.70 11.74 16.19
N VAL A 77 1.88 12.37 16.18
CA VAL A 77 3.12 11.75 16.67
C VAL A 77 3.11 11.61 18.19
N ALA A 78 2.77 12.67 18.92
CA ALA A 78 2.66 12.61 20.38
C ALA A 78 1.55 11.64 20.81
N THR A 79 0.43 11.64 20.10
CA THR A 79 -0.69 10.73 20.34
C THR A 79 -0.29 9.27 20.16
N ALA A 80 0.35 8.91 19.05
CA ALA A 80 0.81 7.55 18.81
C ALA A 80 1.84 7.10 19.86
N THR A 81 2.77 8.00 20.22
CA THR A 81 3.78 7.72 21.26
C THR A 81 3.13 7.44 22.63
N PHE A 82 2.06 8.16 22.97
CA PHE A 82 1.34 7.94 24.22
C PHE A 82 0.57 6.62 24.19
N ALA A 83 -0.17 6.35 23.11
CA ALA A 83 -0.93 5.11 22.94
C ALA A 83 -0.03 3.87 23.05
N ALA A 84 1.11 3.87 22.34
CA ALA A 84 2.11 2.81 22.40
C ALA A 84 2.59 2.52 23.84
N ARG A 85 2.83 3.56 24.65
CA ARG A 85 3.25 3.38 26.05
C ARG A 85 2.15 2.78 26.92
N GLU A 86 0.90 3.19 26.72
CA GLU A 86 -0.22 2.65 27.48
C GLU A 86 -0.47 1.18 27.12
N ALA A 87 -0.36 0.82 25.84
CA ALA A 87 -0.48 -0.55 25.37
C ALA A 87 0.67 -1.44 25.87
N ASP A 88 1.92 -0.95 25.86
CA ASP A 88 3.08 -1.64 26.45
C ASP A 88 2.85 -2.00 27.93
N VAL A 89 2.22 -1.09 28.69
CA VAL A 89 1.86 -1.31 30.09
C VAL A 89 0.70 -2.30 30.22
N ALA A 90 -0.33 -2.16 29.39
CA ALA A 90 -1.51 -3.02 29.39
C ALA A 90 -1.17 -4.48 29.03
N ALA A 91 -0.20 -4.70 28.14
CA ALA A 91 0.24 -6.03 27.73
C ALA A 91 0.79 -6.88 28.90
N ALA A 92 1.24 -6.25 29.98
CA ALA A 92 1.72 -6.95 31.18
C ALA A 92 0.59 -7.36 32.15
N ALA A 93 -0.67 -7.05 31.86
CA ALA A 93 -1.80 -7.38 32.73
C ALA A 93 -2.02 -8.89 32.82
N ALA A 94 -2.17 -9.40 34.05
CA ALA A 94 -2.53 -10.79 34.30
C ALA A 94 -4.06 -10.92 34.37
N ILE A 95 -4.66 -11.29 33.24
CA ILE A 95 -6.10 -11.53 33.08
C ILE A 95 -6.35 -12.91 32.48
N ASP A 96 -7.55 -13.46 32.70
CA ASP A 96 -7.88 -14.81 32.23
C ASP A 96 -8.34 -14.84 30.76
N LYS A 97 -8.89 -13.73 30.24
CA LYS A 97 -9.47 -13.62 28.89
C LYS A 97 -9.66 -12.17 28.47
N VAL A 98 -9.65 -11.92 27.17
CA VAL A 98 -10.15 -10.68 26.55
C VAL A 98 -11.48 -10.94 25.83
N HIS A 99 -12.29 -9.89 25.66
CA HIS A 99 -13.63 -9.98 25.07
C HIS A 99 -13.68 -9.26 23.72
N LEU A 100 -13.46 -10.00 22.63
CA LEU A 100 -13.35 -9.47 21.27
C LEU A 100 -14.70 -9.55 20.54
N SER A 101 -14.79 -8.89 19.39
CA SER A 101 -16.02 -8.86 18.56
C SER A 101 -16.46 -10.25 18.09
N TYR A 102 -15.52 -11.19 17.98
CA TYR A 102 -15.75 -12.58 17.59
C TYR A 102 -15.84 -13.56 18.77
N GLY A 103 -15.73 -13.08 20.01
CA GLY A 103 -15.86 -13.89 21.22
C GLY A 103 -14.74 -13.68 22.25
N ASP A 104 -14.77 -14.52 23.29
CA ASP A 104 -13.69 -14.56 24.29
C ASP A 104 -12.43 -15.17 23.67
N GLU A 105 -11.27 -14.57 23.95
CA GLU A 105 -9.97 -15.04 23.45
C GLU A 105 -8.92 -15.04 24.56
N ASP A 106 -7.90 -15.88 24.40
CA ASP A 106 -6.71 -15.90 25.22
C ASP A 106 -5.93 -14.58 25.07
N PRO A 107 -5.53 -13.91 26.18
CA PRO A 107 -4.84 -12.63 26.11
C PRO A 107 -3.49 -12.72 25.37
N HIS A 108 -2.77 -13.84 25.48
CA HIS A 108 -1.51 -14.01 24.77
C HIS A 108 -1.76 -14.17 23.27
N GLU A 109 -2.85 -14.82 22.87
CA GLU A 109 -3.24 -14.89 21.47
C GLU A 109 -3.60 -13.50 20.91
N TYR A 110 -4.34 -12.68 21.66
CA TYR A 110 -4.65 -11.31 21.27
C TYR A 110 -3.36 -10.47 21.10
N LEU A 111 -2.40 -10.58 22.01
CA LEU A 111 -1.11 -9.88 21.88
C LEU A 111 -0.31 -10.32 20.64
N ARG A 112 -0.43 -11.58 20.18
CA ARG A 112 0.20 -12.01 18.91
C ARG A 112 -0.47 -11.38 17.70
N GLN A 113 -1.79 -11.24 17.72
CA GLN A 113 -2.55 -10.56 16.65
C GLN A 113 -2.07 -9.11 16.51
N LEU A 114 -1.98 -8.39 17.62
CA LEU A 114 -1.46 -7.02 17.65
C LEU A 114 0.00 -6.95 17.19
N ALA A 115 0.85 -7.88 17.64
CA ALA A 115 2.24 -7.90 17.20
C ALA A 115 2.39 -8.11 15.68
N ALA A 116 1.54 -8.95 15.09
CA ALA A 116 1.50 -9.13 13.64
C ALA A 116 1.02 -7.87 12.91
N ASP A 117 -0.05 -7.24 13.41
CA ASP A 117 -0.58 -5.96 12.89
C ASP A 117 0.51 -4.88 12.86
N HIS A 118 1.18 -4.65 14.00
CA HIS A 118 2.30 -3.72 14.14
C HIS A 118 3.47 -4.02 13.18
N LEU A 119 3.86 -5.30 13.05
CA LEU A 119 5.01 -5.67 12.24
C LEU A 119 4.73 -5.44 10.74
N ILE A 120 3.56 -5.86 10.26
CA ILE A 120 3.17 -5.70 8.86
C ILE A 120 2.90 -4.23 8.53
N HIS A 121 2.11 -3.53 9.36
CA HIS A 121 1.84 -2.11 9.13
C HIS A 121 3.05 -1.20 9.40
N GLY A 122 4.01 -1.64 10.22
CA GLY A 122 5.31 -0.99 10.33
C GLY A 122 6.10 -1.06 9.02
N TRP A 123 6.07 -2.19 8.31
CA TRP A 123 6.62 -2.25 6.96
C TRP A 123 5.85 -1.33 6.01
N ASP A 124 4.52 -1.39 6.02
CA ASP A 124 3.66 -0.55 5.16
C ASP A 124 3.98 0.94 5.33
N LEU A 125 4.11 1.40 6.59
CA LEU A 125 4.47 2.78 6.91
C LEU A 125 5.86 3.13 6.41
N ALA A 126 6.86 2.27 6.68
CA ALA A 126 8.25 2.52 6.29
C ALA A 126 8.40 2.76 4.79
N VAL A 127 7.79 1.89 3.97
CA VAL A 127 7.84 2.03 2.50
C VAL A 127 7.05 3.25 2.01
N ALA A 128 5.92 3.58 2.64
CA ALA A 128 5.10 4.75 2.29
C ALA A 128 5.85 6.07 2.53
N ILE A 129 6.65 6.15 3.60
CA ILE A 129 7.42 7.35 3.94
C ILE A 129 8.84 7.38 3.33
N GLY A 130 9.21 6.37 2.54
CA GLY A 130 10.50 6.27 1.86
C GLY A 130 11.67 5.94 2.79
N VAL A 131 11.41 5.35 3.97
CA VAL A 131 12.44 4.82 4.85
C VAL A 131 12.78 3.39 4.41
N PRO A 132 14.06 3.01 4.26
CA PRO A 132 14.42 1.64 3.93
C PRO A 132 13.81 0.66 4.94
N PRO A 133 12.90 -0.23 4.51
CA PRO A 133 12.22 -1.11 5.44
C PRO A 133 13.22 -2.08 6.06
N ARG A 134 13.16 -2.23 7.38
CA ARG A 134 13.93 -3.22 8.13
C ARG A 134 12.98 -3.92 9.09
N MET A 135 12.75 -5.20 8.84
CA MET A 135 12.01 -6.05 9.77
C MET A 135 13.02 -6.84 10.59
N ASP A 136 12.84 -6.84 11.91
CA ASP A 136 13.70 -7.60 12.81
C ASP A 136 13.49 -9.10 12.57
N ALA A 137 14.57 -9.82 12.28
CA ALA A 137 14.50 -11.23 11.90
C ALA A 137 13.85 -12.12 12.98
N ALA A 138 14.03 -11.79 14.27
CA ALA A 138 13.39 -12.55 15.34
C ALA A 138 11.88 -12.28 15.41
N LEU A 139 11.44 -11.04 15.14
CA LEU A 139 10.01 -10.73 15.08
C LEU A 139 9.35 -11.38 13.85
N VAL A 140 10.05 -11.39 12.71
CA VAL A 140 9.59 -12.06 11.48
C VAL A 140 9.44 -13.57 11.71
N ASP A 141 10.39 -14.21 12.38
CA ASP A 141 10.33 -15.65 12.65
C ASP A 141 9.14 -16.03 13.56
N GLU A 142 8.95 -15.27 14.65
CA GLU A 142 7.84 -15.48 15.59
C GLU A 142 6.47 -15.21 14.95
N VAL A 143 6.31 -14.07 14.28
CA VAL A 143 5.05 -13.70 13.59
C VAL A 143 4.79 -14.64 12.42
N GLY A 144 5.80 -14.97 11.62
CA GLY A 144 5.67 -15.86 10.47
C GLY A 144 5.25 -17.27 10.88
N THR A 145 5.82 -17.80 11.96
CA THR A 145 5.43 -19.11 12.51
C THR A 145 3.97 -19.10 12.97
N TRP A 146 3.55 -18.05 13.69
CA TRP A 146 2.17 -17.90 14.15
C TRP A 146 1.17 -17.70 13.00
N PHE A 147 1.56 -16.92 11.99
CA PHE A 147 0.70 -16.52 10.88
C PHE A 147 0.46 -17.66 9.87
N ALA A 148 1.42 -18.58 9.71
CA ALA A 148 1.30 -19.72 8.80
C ALA A 148 0.02 -20.55 9.02
N ASP A 149 -0.39 -20.73 10.28
CA ASP A 149 -1.60 -21.48 10.64
C ASP A 149 -2.89 -20.65 10.53
N ARG A 150 -2.78 -19.33 10.33
CA ARG A 150 -3.88 -18.36 10.39
C ARG A 150 -4.17 -17.67 9.07
N GLU A 151 -3.22 -17.71 8.14
CA GLU A 151 -3.27 -17.05 6.84
C GLU A 151 -4.64 -17.24 6.14
N GLN A 152 -5.13 -18.48 6.07
CA GLN A 152 -6.40 -18.79 5.41
C GLN A 152 -7.61 -18.18 6.12
N ILE A 153 -7.58 -18.06 7.45
CA ILE A 153 -8.65 -17.45 8.25
C ILE A 153 -8.71 -15.96 7.93
N TYR A 154 -7.57 -15.26 8.04
CA TYR A 154 -7.48 -13.82 7.73
C TYR A 154 -7.90 -13.53 6.28
N ARG A 155 -7.47 -14.36 5.33
CA ARG A 155 -7.84 -14.19 3.92
C ARG A 155 -9.32 -14.41 3.67
N SER A 156 -9.90 -15.48 4.23
CA SER A 156 -11.33 -15.76 4.04
C SER A 156 -12.23 -14.73 4.73
N ALA A 157 -11.73 -14.03 5.76
CA ALA A 157 -12.38 -12.88 6.38
C ALA A 157 -12.20 -11.57 5.59
N GLY A 158 -11.41 -11.55 4.51
CA GLY A 158 -11.14 -10.35 3.72
C GLY A 158 -10.19 -9.34 4.38
N MET A 159 -9.45 -9.75 5.42
CA MET A 159 -8.52 -8.88 6.16
C MET A 159 -7.16 -8.72 5.46
N ILE A 160 -6.82 -9.64 4.54
CA ILE A 160 -5.56 -9.64 3.79
C ILE A 160 -5.82 -9.96 2.31
N GLY A 161 -4.92 -9.50 1.45
CA GLY A 161 -4.97 -9.76 0.01
C GLY A 161 -4.57 -11.19 -0.39
N GLU A 162 -4.48 -11.38 -1.70
CA GLU A 162 -4.01 -12.64 -2.32
C GLU A 162 -2.57 -12.97 -1.89
N HIS A 163 -2.24 -14.27 -1.79
CA HIS A 163 -0.88 -14.69 -1.48
C HIS A 163 0.01 -14.55 -2.72
N LEU A 164 1.04 -13.69 -2.65
CA LEU A 164 2.00 -13.52 -3.74
C LEU A 164 3.10 -14.59 -3.72
N GLN A 165 3.33 -15.26 -4.85
CA GLN A 165 4.30 -16.36 -4.95
C GLN A 165 5.70 -15.87 -5.37
N GLY A 166 6.73 -16.67 -5.05
CA GLY A 166 8.09 -16.47 -5.57
C GLY A 166 9.07 -15.74 -4.64
N PHE A 167 8.63 -15.38 -3.43
CA PHE A 167 9.47 -14.78 -2.40
C PHE A 167 10.03 -15.87 -1.48
N THR A 168 11.33 -15.82 -1.18
CA THR A 168 12.03 -16.85 -0.38
C THR A 168 12.78 -16.29 0.83
N ASP A 169 13.02 -14.98 0.87
CA ASP A 169 13.44 -14.31 2.09
C ASP A 169 12.29 -14.37 3.11
N PRO A 170 12.54 -14.70 4.39
CA PRO A 170 11.46 -14.84 5.38
C PRO A 170 10.59 -13.61 5.57
N ALA A 171 11.17 -12.40 5.50
CA ALA A 171 10.39 -11.17 5.66
C ALA A 171 9.53 -10.91 4.43
N GLU A 172 10.10 -11.06 3.22
CA GLU A 172 9.36 -10.94 1.98
C GLU A 172 8.25 -11.99 1.86
N ALA A 173 8.50 -13.24 2.28
CA ALA A 173 7.51 -14.31 2.27
C ALA A 173 6.35 -14.03 3.24
N LEU A 174 6.64 -13.50 4.45
CA LEU A 174 5.61 -13.08 5.39
C LEU A 174 4.75 -11.94 4.82
N LEU A 175 5.37 -10.92 4.24
CA LEU A 175 4.67 -9.83 3.57
C LEU A 175 3.78 -10.35 2.43
N ALA A 176 4.33 -11.20 1.57
CA ALA A 176 3.61 -11.82 0.45
C ALA A 176 2.43 -12.69 0.91
N ALA A 177 2.58 -13.45 2.00
CA ALA A 177 1.50 -14.22 2.61
C ALA A 177 0.40 -13.31 3.18
N SER A 178 0.76 -12.15 3.72
CA SER A 178 -0.17 -11.11 4.21
C SER A 178 -0.79 -10.24 3.09
N GLY A 179 -0.50 -10.56 1.83
CA GLY A 179 -1.03 -9.87 0.66
C GLY A 179 -0.31 -8.57 0.27
N ARG A 180 0.86 -8.30 0.84
CA ARG A 180 1.72 -7.17 0.44
C ARG A 180 2.67 -7.63 -0.66
N ASP A 181 2.89 -6.78 -1.67
CA ASP A 181 4.00 -6.97 -2.60
C ASP A 181 5.28 -6.42 -1.98
N PRO A 182 6.30 -7.23 -1.64
CA PRO A 182 7.56 -6.75 -1.08
C PRO A 182 8.29 -5.75 -1.98
N ARG A 183 7.94 -5.67 -3.26
CA ARG A 183 8.50 -4.72 -4.24
C ARG A 183 7.74 -3.38 -4.27
N TRP A 184 6.67 -3.24 -3.48
CA TRP A 184 5.84 -2.05 -3.47
C TRP A 184 6.67 -0.79 -3.19
N SER A 185 6.33 0.27 -3.91
CA SER A 185 6.80 1.62 -3.62
C SER A 185 5.69 2.60 -4.02
N PRO A 186 5.70 3.84 -3.49
CA PRO A 186 4.72 4.84 -3.90
C PRO A 186 4.72 5.07 -5.42
N ALA A 187 5.90 5.07 -6.03
CA ALA A 187 6.05 5.20 -7.48
C ALA A 187 5.45 4.02 -8.24
N LEU A 188 5.70 2.78 -7.81
CA LEU A 188 5.10 1.59 -8.43
C LEU A 188 3.57 1.61 -8.32
N SER A 189 3.04 2.01 -7.16
CA SER A 189 1.59 2.14 -6.96
C SER A 189 0.95 3.18 -7.89
N VAL A 190 1.60 4.33 -8.10
CA VAL A 190 1.14 5.35 -9.05
C VAL A 190 1.07 4.79 -10.47
N LEU A 191 2.10 4.05 -10.90
CA LEU A 191 2.17 3.48 -12.25
C LEU A 191 1.14 2.36 -12.47
N ASP A 192 0.92 1.50 -11.48
CA ASP A 192 -0.08 0.42 -11.55
C ASP A 192 -1.51 0.97 -11.66
N ARG A 193 -1.83 1.97 -10.83
CA ARG A 193 -3.14 2.65 -10.86
C ARG A 193 -3.33 3.46 -12.14
N PHE A 194 -2.29 4.12 -12.63
CA PHE A 194 -2.32 4.80 -13.93
C PHE A 194 -2.57 3.80 -15.07
N GLY A 195 -1.84 2.68 -15.09
CA GLY A 195 -2.01 1.62 -16.10
C GLY A 195 -3.43 1.05 -16.09
N THR A 196 -3.98 0.78 -14.90
CA THR A 196 -5.37 0.31 -14.75
C THR A 196 -6.38 1.34 -15.26
N ALA A 197 -6.21 2.62 -14.94
CA ALA A 197 -7.08 3.70 -15.43
C ALA A 197 -7.02 3.83 -16.96
N MET A 198 -5.83 3.72 -17.54
CA MET A 198 -5.63 3.72 -19.00
C MET A 198 -6.29 2.51 -19.66
N ASP A 199 -6.18 1.32 -19.07
CA ASP A 199 -6.83 0.12 -19.60
C ASP A 199 -8.36 0.20 -19.58
N GLN A 200 -8.91 0.81 -18.53
CA GLN A 200 -10.35 1.05 -18.41
C GLN A 200 -10.86 2.20 -19.30
N GLY A 201 -9.95 2.95 -19.95
CA GLY A 201 -10.29 4.17 -20.68
C GLY A 201 -10.77 5.32 -19.79
N ASP A 202 -10.55 5.24 -18.47
CA ASP A 202 -10.88 6.29 -17.52
C ASP A 202 -9.81 7.37 -17.52
N LEU A 203 -9.89 8.23 -18.54
CA LEU A 203 -8.92 9.29 -18.75
C LEU A 203 -8.96 10.34 -17.63
N ASP A 204 -10.11 10.54 -16.97
CA ASP A 204 -10.21 11.50 -15.87
C ASP A 204 -9.45 10.99 -14.64
N LEU A 205 -9.59 9.70 -14.30
CA LEU A 205 -8.77 9.06 -13.27
C LEU A 205 -7.29 9.03 -13.66
N ALA A 206 -6.96 8.63 -14.88
CA ALA A 206 -5.57 8.55 -15.34
C ALA A 206 -4.85 9.90 -15.20
N MET A 207 -5.52 11.00 -15.57
CA MET A 207 -4.94 12.35 -15.46
C MET A 207 -4.72 12.82 -14.02
N THR A 208 -5.33 12.19 -13.00
CA THR A 208 -5.02 12.52 -11.59
C THR A 208 -3.58 12.16 -11.21
N PHE A 209 -3.00 11.16 -11.88
CA PHE A 209 -1.63 10.69 -11.67
C PHE A 209 -0.60 11.44 -12.51
N VAL A 210 -1.03 12.40 -13.33
CA VAL A 210 -0.18 13.14 -14.27
C VAL A 210 0.10 14.54 -13.73
N ALA A 211 1.34 15.01 -13.87
CA ALA A 211 1.74 16.35 -13.45
C ALA A 211 1.17 17.41 -14.39
N ASP A 212 0.87 18.60 -13.86
CA ASP A 212 0.28 19.69 -14.65
C ASP A 212 1.19 20.15 -15.80
N ASP A 213 2.51 20.06 -15.59
CA ASP A 213 3.59 20.39 -16.54
C ASP A 213 4.17 19.15 -17.25
N VAL A 214 3.41 18.05 -17.33
CA VAL A 214 3.87 16.81 -17.97
C VAL A 214 4.39 17.02 -19.38
N VAL A 215 5.41 16.25 -19.73
CA VAL A 215 5.90 16.09 -21.10
C VAL A 215 5.54 14.69 -21.59
N PHE A 216 4.90 14.59 -22.75
CA PHE A 216 4.64 13.32 -23.43
C PHE A 216 5.24 13.34 -24.84
N GLU A 217 6.00 12.31 -25.19
CA GLU A 217 6.45 12.06 -26.56
C GLU A 217 5.75 10.81 -27.10
N SER A 218 4.89 11.01 -28.09
CA SER A 218 4.12 9.94 -28.73
C SER A 218 4.98 9.16 -29.73
N THR A 219 4.47 8.03 -30.20
CA THR A 219 5.18 7.17 -31.17
C THR A 219 4.96 7.56 -32.63
N SER A 220 4.07 8.52 -32.88
CA SER A 220 3.60 8.90 -34.23
C SER A 220 3.58 10.42 -34.40
N PRO A 221 3.90 10.93 -35.60
CA PRO A 221 4.37 10.18 -36.78
C PRO A 221 5.84 9.74 -36.62
N ALA A 222 6.20 8.61 -37.21
CA ALA A 222 7.59 8.19 -37.32
C ALA A 222 8.41 9.21 -38.17
N PRO A 223 9.71 9.39 -37.89
CA PRO A 223 10.54 8.62 -36.95
C PRO A 223 10.61 9.20 -35.53
N ASP A 224 10.23 10.46 -35.33
CA ASP A 224 10.51 11.20 -34.09
C ASP A 224 9.30 11.31 -33.15
N GLY A 225 8.11 10.92 -33.61
CA GLY A 225 6.88 11.12 -32.87
C GLY A 225 6.46 12.59 -32.79
N GLN A 226 5.54 12.88 -31.87
CA GLN A 226 5.14 14.24 -31.55
C GLN A 226 5.27 14.49 -30.04
N ARG A 227 5.79 15.66 -29.69
CA ARG A 227 5.93 16.14 -28.32
C ARG A 227 4.73 16.98 -27.90
N PHE A 228 4.19 16.71 -26.72
CA PHE A 228 3.09 17.41 -26.08
C PHE A 228 3.51 17.89 -24.70
N GLU A 229 3.18 19.12 -24.36
CA GLU A 229 3.58 19.75 -23.09
C GLU A 229 2.35 20.28 -22.34
N GLY A 230 2.28 19.94 -21.06
CA GLY A 230 1.18 20.27 -20.16
C GLY A 230 0.03 19.27 -20.19
N ALA A 231 -0.60 19.06 -19.03
CA ALA A 231 -1.64 18.07 -18.82
C ALA A 231 -2.82 18.19 -19.81
N ALA A 232 -3.20 19.41 -20.19
CA ALA A 232 -4.28 19.64 -21.16
C ALA A 232 -3.95 19.12 -22.56
N ALA A 233 -2.71 19.32 -23.04
CA ALA A 233 -2.28 18.87 -24.36
C ALA A 233 -2.18 17.35 -24.41
N VAL A 234 -1.60 16.74 -23.36
CA VAL A 234 -1.48 15.28 -23.21
C VAL A 234 -2.86 14.63 -23.15
N ARG A 235 -3.76 15.15 -22.30
CA ARG A 235 -5.14 14.65 -22.22
C ARG A 235 -5.87 14.71 -23.57
N ALA A 236 -5.71 15.82 -24.30
CA ALA A 236 -6.34 15.97 -25.61
C ALA A 236 -5.83 14.93 -26.62
N GLU A 237 -4.55 14.59 -26.57
CA GLU A 237 -3.96 13.57 -27.44
C GLU A 237 -4.45 12.15 -27.08
N TRP A 238 -4.39 11.78 -25.80
CA TRP A 238 -4.89 10.48 -25.36
C TRP A 238 -6.40 10.32 -25.59
N ALA A 239 -7.18 11.40 -25.47
CA ALA A 239 -8.60 11.38 -25.80
C ALA A 239 -8.88 11.04 -27.27
N LYS A 240 -8.03 11.50 -28.20
CA LYS A 240 -8.14 11.10 -29.62
C LYS A 240 -7.85 9.62 -29.80
N LEU A 241 -6.80 9.10 -29.17
CA LEU A 241 -6.45 7.68 -29.24
C LEU A 241 -7.64 6.79 -28.86
N PHE A 242 -8.31 7.10 -27.74
CA PHE A 242 -9.50 6.35 -27.31
C PHE A 242 -10.71 6.57 -28.22
N ALA A 243 -10.91 7.77 -28.76
CA ALA A 243 -12.02 8.06 -29.68
C ALA A 243 -11.86 7.39 -31.06
N GLU A 244 -10.62 7.19 -31.51
CA GLU A 244 -10.28 6.64 -32.82
C GLU A 244 -10.10 5.10 -32.80
N THR A 245 -10.06 4.50 -31.61
CA THR A 245 -9.79 3.06 -31.45
C THR A 245 -11.02 2.29 -30.97
N THR A 246 -11.32 1.17 -31.63
CA THR A 246 -12.40 0.27 -31.22
C THR A 246 -11.87 -0.78 -30.24
N GLU A 247 -12.54 -0.93 -29.08
CA GLU A 247 -12.15 -1.86 -28.01
C GLU A 247 -10.65 -1.79 -27.63
N PRO A 248 -10.13 -0.61 -27.25
CA PRO A 248 -8.75 -0.46 -26.81
C PRO A 248 -8.52 -1.22 -25.50
N HIS A 249 -7.38 -1.91 -25.39
CA HIS A 249 -6.95 -2.60 -24.17
C HIS A 249 -5.44 -2.44 -23.99
N PHE A 250 -5.03 -2.03 -22.80
CA PHE A 250 -3.65 -1.86 -22.38
C PHE A 250 -3.30 -2.90 -21.31
N GLU A 251 -2.38 -3.80 -21.63
CA GLU A 251 -1.84 -4.77 -20.69
C GLU A 251 -0.44 -4.33 -20.28
N THR A 252 -0.22 -4.09 -18.98
CA THR A 252 1.13 -3.86 -18.44
C THR A 252 1.85 -5.20 -18.34
N GLU A 253 2.97 -5.35 -19.03
CA GLU A 253 3.78 -6.57 -19.02
C GLU A 253 4.84 -6.56 -17.92
N GLU A 254 5.44 -5.39 -17.64
CA GLU A 254 6.52 -5.24 -16.68
C GLU A 254 6.66 -3.76 -16.28
N THR A 255 6.89 -3.50 -14.99
CA THR A 255 7.26 -2.18 -14.49
C THR A 255 8.55 -2.28 -13.68
N VAL A 256 9.50 -1.39 -13.97
CA VAL A 256 10.75 -1.25 -13.22
C VAL A 256 10.89 0.20 -12.79
N VAL A 257 11.06 0.44 -11.49
CA VAL A 257 11.30 1.78 -10.93
C VAL A 257 12.76 1.89 -10.51
N LEU A 258 13.40 3.01 -10.87
CA LEU A 258 14.79 3.32 -10.54
C LEU A 258 14.91 4.80 -10.12
N GLY A 259 14.78 5.07 -8.83
CA GLY A 259 14.75 6.44 -8.30
C GLY A 259 13.51 7.20 -8.81
N ASP A 260 13.73 8.34 -9.48
CA ASP A 260 12.67 9.15 -10.09
C ASP A 260 12.31 8.70 -11.53
N ARG A 261 12.92 7.62 -12.04
CA ARG A 261 12.63 7.05 -13.36
C ARG A 261 11.87 5.74 -13.23
N ALA A 262 11.08 5.44 -14.26
CA ALA A 262 10.52 4.12 -14.45
C ALA A 262 10.53 3.70 -15.91
N MET A 263 10.48 2.39 -16.12
CA MET A 263 10.23 1.78 -17.41
C MET A 263 8.96 0.94 -17.28
N VAL A 264 7.98 1.18 -18.14
CA VAL A 264 6.76 0.38 -18.20
C VAL A 264 6.67 -0.25 -19.57
N ARG A 265 6.79 -1.57 -19.64
CA ARG A 265 6.52 -2.32 -20.86
C ARG A 265 5.05 -2.68 -20.91
N TRP A 266 4.47 -2.54 -22.09
CA TRP A 266 3.04 -2.73 -22.28
C TRP A 266 2.72 -3.37 -23.64
N ARG A 267 1.52 -3.92 -23.73
CA ARG A 267 0.88 -4.37 -24.96
C ARG A 267 -0.43 -3.60 -25.13
N TYR A 268 -0.55 -2.90 -26.25
CA TYR A 268 -1.78 -2.25 -26.66
C TYR A 268 -2.47 -3.07 -27.74
N SER A 269 -3.76 -3.36 -27.57
CA SER A 269 -4.56 -4.10 -28.54
C SER A 269 -5.87 -3.40 -28.85
N TRP A 270 -6.40 -3.65 -30.05
CA TRP A 270 -7.63 -3.04 -30.55
C TRP A 270 -8.37 -4.00 -31.49
N ARG A 271 -9.62 -3.67 -31.80
CA ARG A 271 -10.41 -4.33 -32.85
C ARG A 271 -10.32 -3.54 -34.15
N GLU A 272 -9.97 -4.22 -35.23
CA GLU A 272 -9.98 -3.64 -36.58
C GLU A 272 -11.39 -3.64 -37.18
N PRO A 273 -11.67 -2.80 -38.19
CA PRO A 273 -12.95 -2.82 -38.91
C PRO A 273 -13.30 -4.17 -39.55
N SER A 274 -12.29 -5.01 -39.86
CA SER A 274 -12.50 -6.38 -40.36
C SER A 274 -13.07 -7.33 -39.29
N GLY A 275 -12.97 -6.95 -38.01
CA GLY A 275 -13.29 -7.78 -36.85
C GLY A 275 -12.07 -8.46 -36.22
N ASP A 276 -10.91 -8.46 -36.89
CA ASP A 276 -9.66 -9.03 -36.37
C ASP A 276 -9.08 -8.18 -35.21
N ARG A 277 -8.19 -8.78 -34.40
CA ARG A 277 -7.48 -8.05 -33.33
C ARG A 277 -6.09 -7.63 -33.81
N GLY A 278 -5.87 -6.31 -33.82
CA GLY A 278 -4.55 -5.71 -33.93
C GLY A 278 -3.87 -5.62 -32.57
N HIS A 279 -2.54 -5.58 -32.55
CA HIS A 279 -1.79 -5.22 -31.35
C HIS A 279 -0.41 -4.65 -31.70
N VAL A 280 0.12 -3.86 -30.78
CA VAL A 280 1.52 -3.41 -30.77
C VAL A 280 2.07 -3.54 -29.35
N ARG A 281 3.38 -3.75 -29.25
CA ARG A 281 4.09 -3.77 -27.97
C ARG A 281 4.98 -2.55 -27.90
N GLY A 282 5.04 -1.95 -26.72
CA GLY A 282 5.82 -0.76 -26.48
C GLY A 282 6.44 -0.72 -25.10
N VAL A 283 7.17 0.35 -24.88
CA VAL A 283 7.76 0.71 -23.62
C VAL A 283 7.69 2.21 -23.44
N ASP A 284 7.25 2.63 -22.27
CA ASP A 284 7.32 4.03 -21.85
C ASP A 284 8.50 4.19 -20.90
N VAL A 285 9.35 5.18 -21.19
CA VAL A 285 10.37 5.67 -20.25
C VAL A 285 9.79 6.87 -19.53
N LEU A 286 9.55 6.71 -18.24
CA LEU A 286 8.81 7.64 -17.41
C LEU A 286 9.72 8.37 -16.43
N ARG A 287 9.33 9.59 -16.06
CA ARG A 287 9.84 10.30 -14.88
C ARG A 287 8.69 10.60 -13.92
N LEU A 288 8.89 10.29 -12.65
CA LEU A 288 7.98 10.66 -11.58
C LEU A 288 8.55 11.85 -10.79
N ARG A 289 7.68 12.77 -10.41
CA ARG A 289 7.98 13.89 -9.51
C ARG A 289 6.78 14.14 -8.62
N ASP A 290 7.01 14.25 -7.32
CA ASP A 290 5.95 14.53 -6.33
C ASP A 290 4.74 13.58 -6.44
N GLY A 291 5.02 12.29 -6.66
CA GLY A 291 3.98 11.25 -6.79
C GLY A 291 3.19 11.29 -8.10
N LYS A 292 3.65 12.04 -9.10
CA LYS A 292 2.99 12.17 -10.42
C LYS A 292 3.94 11.89 -11.58
N ILE A 293 3.38 11.43 -12.70
CA ILE A 293 4.09 11.26 -13.96
C ILE A 293 4.35 12.64 -14.55
N ALA A 294 5.62 13.06 -14.57
CA ALA A 294 6.07 14.34 -15.10
C ALA A 294 6.64 14.23 -16.53
N GLU A 295 7.02 13.02 -16.96
CA GLU A 295 7.52 12.75 -18.30
C GLU A 295 7.10 11.34 -18.72
N SER A 296 6.65 11.19 -19.96
CA SER A 296 6.44 9.89 -20.61
C SER A 296 6.97 9.91 -22.05
N LEU A 297 7.97 9.07 -22.32
CA LEU A 297 8.57 8.92 -23.63
C LEU A 297 8.21 7.53 -24.18
N ALA A 298 7.28 7.47 -25.12
CA ALA A 298 6.74 6.21 -25.63
C ALA A 298 7.51 5.69 -26.85
N TYR A 299 7.84 4.41 -26.82
CA TYR A 299 8.49 3.69 -27.91
C TYR A 299 7.72 2.41 -28.25
N VAL A 300 7.64 2.04 -29.53
CA VAL A 300 6.94 0.83 -29.98
C VAL A 300 7.82 -0.04 -30.86
N LYS A 301 7.49 -1.34 -30.92
CA LYS A 301 8.01 -2.21 -31.98
C LYS A 301 7.43 -1.75 -33.32
N GLY A 302 8.32 -1.28 -34.20
CA GLY A 302 8.02 -0.91 -35.59
C GLY A 302 7.99 -2.09 -36.55
#